data_AF-A0A7S1CGF6-F1
#
_entry.id   AF-A0A7S1CGF6-F1
#
_cell.length_a   1.000
_cell.length_b   1.000
_cell.length_c   1.000
_cell.angle_alpha   90.00
_cell.angle_beta   90.00
_cell.angle_gamma   90.00
#
_symmetry.space_group_name_H-M   'P 1'
#
loop_
_entity.id
_entity.type
_entity.pdbx_description
1 polymer ?
#
loop_
_entity_poly.entity_id
_entity_poly.type
_entity_poly.pdbx_seq_one_letter_code
_entity_poly.pdbx_strand_id
1 'polypeptide(L)'
;RAAAQAAKRPQPMLIVKPDDGCKGIGIFLTDDTAKIPGEKNVVVQEYIPRPFLINGHKFDLRLYVLVTSCHPTLRAFLYREGLTRFATHKYKAPNASNLKDTYMHLTNYAINKKNKKFQDDWSDGEGEGDGEWAFPESG
;
A
#
# COMPACT_ATOMS: atom_id res chain seq x y z
N ARG A 1 -43.66 -16.84 -15.10
CA ARG A 1 -42.30 -17.39 -14.85
C ARG A 1 -41.43 -16.24 -14.38
N ALA A 2 -41.12 -16.18 -13.08
CA ALA A 2 -40.20 -15.16 -12.56
C ALA A 2 -38.77 -15.52 -12.98
N ALA A 3 -38.08 -14.60 -13.63
CA ALA A 3 -36.66 -14.76 -13.92
C ALA A 3 -35.90 -14.73 -12.59
N ALA A 4 -35.27 -15.85 -12.21
CA ALA A 4 -34.31 -15.85 -11.12
C ALA A 4 -33.17 -14.89 -11.50
N GLN A 5 -33.05 -13.79 -10.77
CA GLN A 5 -31.93 -12.87 -10.90
C GLN A 5 -30.68 -13.65 -10.49
N ALA A 6 -29.83 -14.00 -11.45
CA ALA A 6 -28.54 -14.62 -11.17
C ALA A 6 -27.79 -13.71 -10.19
N ALA A 7 -27.51 -14.22 -8.99
CA ALA A 7 -26.73 -13.50 -8.00
C ALA A 7 -25.39 -13.10 -8.64
N LYS A 8 -25.20 -11.80 -8.85
CA LYS A 8 -24.00 -11.25 -9.48
C LYS A 8 -22.81 -11.67 -8.63
N ARG A 9 -21.87 -12.45 -9.18
CA ARG A 9 -20.64 -12.81 -8.46
C ARG A 9 -20.01 -11.53 -7.91
N PRO A 10 -19.59 -11.51 -6.63
CA PRO A 10 -18.92 -10.35 -6.07
C PRO A 10 -17.67 -10.09 -6.91
N GLN A 11 -17.62 -8.89 -7.50
CA GLN A 11 -16.48 -8.50 -8.31
C GLN A 11 -15.28 -8.30 -7.37
N PRO A 12 -14.08 -8.78 -7.73
CA PRO A 12 -12.90 -8.56 -6.93
C PRO A 12 -12.59 -7.06 -6.86
N MET A 13 -12.10 -6.60 -5.72
CA MET A 13 -11.55 -5.25 -5.61
C MET A 13 -10.27 -5.20 -6.44
N LEU A 14 -10.11 -4.17 -7.27
CA LEU A 14 -8.93 -3.96 -8.10
C LEU A 14 -8.13 -2.78 -7.57
N ILE A 15 -6.82 -2.83 -7.79
CA ILE A 15 -5.90 -1.70 -7.64
C ILE A 15 -5.28 -1.41 -9.01
N VAL A 16 -5.49 -0.19 -9.50
CA VAL A 16 -5.00 0.27 -10.79
C VAL A 16 -3.74 1.08 -10.57
N LYS A 17 -2.68 0.78 -11.33
CA LYS A 17 -1.37 1.42 -11.21
C LYS A 17 -0.93 1.93 -12.58
N PRO A 18 -0.55 3.21 -12.72
CA PRO A 18 0.08 3.71 -13.95
C PRO A 18 1.37 2.94 -14.26
N ASP A 19 1.70 2.79 -15.54
CA ASP A 19 2.91 2.11 -16.02
C ASP A 19 4.20 2.86 -15.69
N ASP A 20 4.17 4.20 -15.73
CA ASP A 20 5.28 5.11 -15.44
C ASP A 20 5.22 5.75 -14.03
N GLY A 21 4.34 5.21 -13.17
CA GLY A 21 4.06 5.80 -11.86
C GLY A 21 5.16 5.58 -10.82
N CYS A 22 5.48 6.64 -10.05
CA CYS A 22 6.28 6.53 -8.83
C CYS A 22 5.55 7.14 -7.63
N LYS A 23 6.03 6.84 -6.41
CA LYS A 23 5.57 7.47 -5.14
C LYS A 23 4.08 7.24 -4.80
N GLY A 24 3.38 6.37 -5.54
CA GLY A 24 1.96 6.08 -5.37
C GLY A 24 1.03 7.08 -6.06
N ILE A 25 1.55 7.96 -6.91
CA ILE A 25 0.75 8.91 -7.68
C ILE A 25 -0.08 8.17 -8.73
N GLY A 26 -1.37 8.50 -8.81
CA GLY A 26 -2.29 7.91 -9.79
C GLY A 26 -2.77 6.49 -9.46
N ILE A 27 -2.36 5.91 -8.32
CA ILE A 27 -2.86 4.62 -7.86
C ILE A 27 -4.24 4.81 -7.22
N PHE A 28 -5.21 3.99 -7.61
CA PHE A 28 -6.54 3.99 -7.01
C PHE A 28 -7.15 2.59 -6.96
N LEU A 29 -8.12 2.41 -6.08
CA LEU A 29 -8.92 1.19 -5.98
C LEU A 29 -10.25 1.36 -6.72
N THR A 30 -10.72 0.29 -7.37
CA THR A 30 -12.04 0.24 -8.01
C THR A 30 -12.57 -1.19 -8.03
N ASP A 31 -13.87 -1.35 -7.85
CA ASP A 31 -14.62 -2.57 -8.16
C ASP A 31 -15.34 -2.48 -9.51
N ASP A 32 -15.19 -1.35 -10.19
CA ASP A 32 -15.83 -1.01 -11.45
C ASP A 32 -14.77 -0.85 -12.55
N THR A 33 -14.79 -1.76 -13.51
CA THR A 33 -13.86 -1.78 -14.65
C THR A 33 -14.09 -0.63 -15.62
N ALA A 34 -15.28 -0.01 -15.63
CA ALA A 34 -15.56 1.14 -16.48
C ALA A 34 -14.78 2.40 -16.05
N LYS A 35 -14.26 2.43 -14.81
CA LYS A 35 -13.42 3.53 -14.29
C LYS A 35 -11.95 3.39 -14.67
N ILE A 36 -11.57 2.30 -15.33
CA ILE A 36 -10.18 2.07 -15.75
C ILE A 36 -9.94 2.90 -17.04
N PRO A 37 -8.92 3.78 -17.07
CA PRO A 37 -8.64 4.59 -18.25
C PRO A 37 -8.28 3.71 -19.45
N GLY A 38 -9.04 3.82 -20.55
CA GLY A 38 -8.80 3.02 -21.77
C GLY A 38 -7.62 3.49 -22.64
N GLU A 39 -7.23 4.76 -22.51
CA GLU A 39 -6.19 5.38 -23.36
C GLU A 39 -4.79 5.41 -22.71
N LYS A 40 -4.69 4.99 -21.45
CA LYS A 40 -3.43 4.97 -20.70
C LYS A 40 -3.01 3.55 -20.39
N ASN A 41 -1.72 3.29 -20.53
CA ASN A 41 -1.14 2.03 -20.08
C ASN A 41 -1.21 1.96 -18.54
N VAL A 42 -1.90 0.94 -18.05
CA VAL A 42 -2.04 0.70 -16.61
C VAL A 42 -1.91 -0.79 -16.32
N VAL A 43 -1.42 -1.12 -15.13
CA VAL A 43 -1.52 -2.45 -14.57
C VAL A 43 -2.75 -2.52 -13.68
N VAL A 44 -3.65 -3.44 -14.00
CA VAL A 44 -4.81 -3.78 -13.18
C VAL A 44 -4.48 -5.04 -12.40
N GLN A 45 -4.49 -4.94 -11.08
CA GLN A 45 -4.14 -6.03 -10.18
C GLN A 45 -5.28 -6.26 -9.18
N GLU A 46 -5.54 -7.51 -8.82
CA GLU A 46 -6.44 -7.83 -7.71
C GLU A 46 -5.89 -7.25 -6.40
N TYR A 47 -6.70 -6.47 -5.70
CA TYR A 47 -6.34 -5.89 -4.43
C TYR A 47 -6.49 -6.92 -3.31
N ILE A 48 -5.44 -7.09 -2.50
CA ILE A 48 -5.46 -7.99 -1.33
C ILE A 48 -6.35 -7.37 -0.23
N PRO A 49 -7.56 -7.91 0.04
CA PRO A 49 -8.53 -7.28 0.93
C PRO A 49 -8.37 -7.68 2.40
N ARG A 50 -7.48 -8.63 2.69
CA ARG A 50 -7.17 -9.13 4.04
C ARG A 50 -5.65 -9.14 4.26
N PRO A 51 -4.98 -7.97 4.28
CA PRO A 51 -3.57 -7.90 4.61
C PRO A 51 -3.34 -8.27 6.08
N PHE A 52 -2.14 -8.74 6.39
CA PHE A 52 -1.70 -8.82 7.78
C PHE A 52 -1.57 -7.40 8.35
N LEU A 53 -2.00 -7.20 9.59
CA LEU A 53 -2.07 -5.89 10.22
C LEU A 53 -1.25 -5.90 11.51
N ILE A 54 -0.52 -4.81 11.75
CA ILE A 54 0.13 -4.55 13.05
C ILE A 54 -0.56 -3.33 13.62
N ASN A 55 -1.07 -3.44 14.86
CA ASN A 55 -1.83 -2.39 15.55
C ASN A 55 -3.00 -1.83 14.70
N GLY A 56 -3.59 -2.68 13.86
CA GLY A 56 -4.70 -2.31 12.96
C GLY A 56 -4.28 -1.50 11.72
N HIS A 57 -2.99 -1.32 11.46
CA HIS A 57 -2.48 -0.60 10.29
C HIS A 57 -1.96 -1.57 9.24
N LYS A 58 -2.24 -1.24 7.97
CA LYS A 58 -1.65 -1.94 6.83
C LYS A 58 -0.18 -1.53 6.71
N PHE A 59 0.68 -2.47 6.37
CA PHE A 59 2.09 -2.17 6.11
C PHE A 59 2.64 -2.96 4.92
N ASP A 60 3.80 -2.55 4.44
CA ASP A 60 4.63 -3.34 3.54
C ASP A 60 6.09 -3.35 4.02
N LEU A 61 6.87 -4.30 3.50
CA LEU A 61 8.29 -4.42 3.78
C LEU A 61 9.10 -3.97 2.57
N ARG A 62 10.00 -3.01 2.78
CA ARG A 62 11.06 -2.64 1.83
C ARG A 62 12.31 -3.43 2.17
N LEU A 63 12.58 -4.44 1.35
CA LEU A 63 13.82 -5.20 1.39
C LEU A 63 14.81 -4.65 0.36
N TYR A 64 16.10 -4.64 0.71
CA TYR A 64 17.17 -4.18 -0.18
C TYR A 64 17.95 -5.38 -0.73
N VAL A 65 18.03 -5.48 -2.05
CA VAL A 65 18.73 -6.57 -2.75
C VAL A 65 19.83 -5.99 -3.64
N LEU A 66 21.08 -6.42 -3.43
CA LEU A 66 22.22 -6.10 -4.26
C LEU A 66 22.41 -7.21 -5.31
N VAL A 67 22.30 -6.87 -6.60
CA VAL A 67 22.60 -7.80 -7.70
C VAL A 67 23.97 -7.46 -8.27
N THR A 68 24.92 -8.39 -8.20
CA THR A 68 26.31 -8.18 -8.65
C THR A 68 26.61 -8.84 -10.00
N SER A 69 25.77 -9.77 -10.44
CA SER A 69 25.93 -10.45 -11.73
C SER A 69 24.59 -11.02 -12.17
N CYS A 70 24.26 -10.94 -13.47
CA CYS A 70 23.02 -11.48 -14.05
C CYS A 70 23.30 -12.64 -15.03
N HIS A 71 24.44 -12.61 -15.73
CA HIS A 71 24.89 -13.64 -16.65
C HIS A 71 26.43 -13.66 -16.68
N PRO A 72 27.09 -14.84 -16.73
CA PRO A 72 26.53 -16.19 -16.84
C PRO A 72 25.86 -16.72 -15.55
N THR A 73 26.19 -16.17 -14.38
CA THR A 73 25.66 -16.63 -13.09
C THR A 73 24.98 -15.50 -12.36
N LEU A 74 23.69 -15.64 -12.04
CA LEU A 74 22.97 -14.69 -11.20
C LEU A 74 23.55 -14.70 -9.77
N ARG A 75 24.03 -13.54 -9.31
CA ARG A 75 24.47 -13.32 -7.93
C ARG A 75 23.70 -12.15 -7.34
N ALA A 76 22.92 -12.43 -6.30
CA ALA A 76 22.13 -11.44 -5.57
C ALA A 76 22.26 -11.65 -4.06
N PHE A 77 22.27 -10.56 -3.29
CA PHE A 77 22.43 -10.54 -1.84
C PHE A 77 21.30 -9.73 -1.21
N LEU A 78 20.64 -10.29 -0.21
CA LEU A 78 19.64 -9.57 0.59
C LEU A 78 20.37 -8.87 1.75
N TYR A 79 20.16 -7.56 1.89
CA TYR A 79 20.67 -6.81 3.03
C TYR A 79 19.98 -7.25 4.32
N ARG A 80 20.69 -7.18 5.46
CA ARG A 80 20.19 -7.67 6.75
C ARG A 80 19.04 -6.83 7.30
N GLU A 81 19.05 -5.54 6.99
CA GLU A 81 18.03 -4.60 7.44
C GLU A 81 17.09 -4.25 6.29
N GLY A 82 15.89 -3.80 6.65
CA GLY A 82 14.87 -3.32 5.73
C GLY A 82 14.04 -2.24 6.40
N LEU A 83 13.08 -1.67 5.68
CA LEU A 83 12.15 -0.71 6.27
C LEU A 83 10.74 -1.29 6.26
N THR A 84 10.05 -1.19 7.40
CA THR A 84 8.61 -1.39 7.44
C THR A 84 7.92 -0.08 7.10
N ARG A 85 6.89 -0.09 6.26
CA ARG A 85 6.20 1.14 5.85
C ARG A 85 4.73 1.03 6.15
N PHE A 86 4.26 1.85 7.09
CA PHE A 86 2.89 1.83 7.58
C PHE A 86 1.99 2.80 6.81
N ALA A 87 0.74 2.38 6.64
CA ALA A 87 -0.38 3.27 6.39
C ALA A 87 -0.71 4.04 7.67
N THR A 88 -1.12 5.31 7.54
CA THR A 88 -1.38 6.19 8.70
C THR A 88 -2.81 6.11 9.21
N HIS A 89 -3.73 5.51 8.45
CA HIS A 89 -5.10 5.22 8.90
C HIS A 89 -5.28 3.74 9.20
N LYS A 90 -6.08 3.43 10.24
CA LYS A 90 -6.45 2.04 10.57
C LYS A 90 -7.16 1.39 9.40
N TYR A 91 -6.73 0.18 9.06
CA TYR A 91 -7.24 -0.57 7.92
C TYR A 91 -8.68 -1.01 8.15
N LYS A 92 -9.50 -0.84 7.11
CA LYS A 92 -10.80 -1.47 6.96
C LYS A 92 -10.87 -2.11 5.57
N ALA A 93 -11.62 -3.20 5.45
CA ALA A 93 -11.83 -3.85 4.16
C ALA A 93 -12.41 -2.83 3.14
N PRO A 94 -11.97 -2.87 1.88
CA PRO A 94 -12.37 -1.89 0.87
C PRO A 94 -13.88 -2.01 0.58
N ASN A 95 -14.54 -0.86 0.54
CA ASN A 95 -15.95 -0.67 0.24
C ASN A 95 -16.15 0.73 -0.38
N ALA A 96 -17.33 1.00 -0.94
CA ALA A 96 -17.60 2.25 -1.67
C ALA A 96 -17.26 3.55 -0.91
N SER A 97 -17.30 3.55 0.43
CA SER A 97 -17.01 4.73 1.24
C SER A 97 -15.52 4.98 1.53
N ASN A 98 -14.66 3.95 1.46
CA ASN A 98 -13.24 4.07 1.81
C ASN A 98 -12.26 3.88 0.64
N LEU A 99 -12.72 3.57 -0.58
CA LEU A 99 -11.82 3.37 -1.74
C LEU A 99 -10.88 4.55 -2.03
N LYS A 100 -11.32 5.77 -1.69
CA LYS A 100 -10.56 7.02 -1.89
C LYS A 100 -9.59 7.32 -0.76
N ASP A 101 -9.62 6.57 0.35
CA ASP A 101 -8.72 6.76 1.49
C ASP A 101 -7.35 6.15 1.18
N THR A 102 -6.50 6.94 0.52
CA THR A 102 -5.14 6.54 0.16
C THR A 102 -4.24 6.35 1.39
N TYR A 103 -4.52 7.04 2.51
CA TYR A 103 -3.77 6.91 3.76
C TYR A 103 -4.06 5.60 4.50
N MET A 104 -5.14 4.89 4.14
CA MET A 104 -5.48 3.56 4.65
C MET A 104 -4.96 2.45 3.73
N HIS A 105 -5.12 2.62 2.43
CA HIS A 105 -4.91 1.55 1.47
C HIS A 105 -3.50 1.51 0.87
N LEU A 106 -2.78 2.63 0.91
CA LEU A 106 -1.42 2.79 0.38
C LEU A 106 -0.44 3.10 1.52
N THR A 107 0.70 2.44 1.48
CA THR A 107 1.78 2.49 2.49
C THR A 107 2.96 3.36 2.03
N ASN A 108 2.86 3.99 0.86
CA ASN A 108 3.91 4.85 0.33
C ASN A 108 4.18 6.04 1.27
N TYR A 109 5.45 6.24 1.65
CA TYR A 109 5.89 7.37 2.46
C TYR A 109 5.47 8.72 1.87
N ALA A 110 5.66 8.92 0.56
CA ALA A 110 5.30 10.18 -0.11
C ALA A 110 3.80 10.54 -0.02
N ILE A 111 2.93 9.54 0.16
CA ILE A 111 1.51 9.74 0.44
C ILE A 111 1.36 10.02 1.93
N ASN A 112 1.82 9.12 2.78
CA ASN A 112 1.57 9.16 4.22
C ASN A 112 2.26 10.33 4.96
N LYS A 113 3.41 10.84 4.49
CA LYS A 113 4.06 12.04 5.04
C LYS A 113 3.14 13.27 4.97
N LYS A 114 2.22 13.32 4.01
CA LYS A 114 1.26 14.44 3.88
C LYS A 114 0.12 14.36 4.90
N ASN A 115 -0.03 13.23 5.59
CA ASN A 115 -1.02 13.12 6.65
C ASN A 115 -0.54 13.87 7.89
N LYS A 116 -1.42 14.68 8.50
CA LYS A 116 -1.13 15.41 9.75
C LYS A 116 -0.80 14.50 10.94
N LYS A 117 -1.17 13.22 10.85
CA LYS A 117 -0.87 12.18 11.86
C LYS A 117 0.49 11.49 11.64
N PHE A 118 1.25 11.89 10.63
CA PHE A 118 2.58 11.34 10.39
C PHE A 118 3.56 11.90 11.42
N GLN A 119 4.16 11.04 12.24
CA GLN A 119 5.28 11.38 13.11
C GLN A 119 6.58 11.20 12.31
N ASP A 120 7.38 12.27 12.23
CA ASP A 120 8.68 12.29 11.55
C ASP A 120 9.74 12.29 12.64
N ASP A 121 10.20 11.11 13.08
CA ASP A 121 11.16 10.95 14.19
C ASP A 121 12.61 11.29 13.80
N TRP A 122 12.81 12.04 12.71
CA TRP A 122 14.12 12.50 12.22
C TRP A 122 14.61 13.80 12.87
N SER A 123 13.98 14.30 13.94
CA SER A 123 14.52 15.44 14.69
C SER A 123 15.65 14.99 15.62
N ASP A 124 16.85 15.52 15.42
CA ASP A 124 18.06 15.35 16.23
C ASP A 124 17.84 15.73 17.71
N GLY A 125 17.21 14.84 18.48
CA GLY A 125 17.01 14.98 19.92
C GLY A 125 17.56 13.76 20.63
N GLU A 126 18.62 13.98 21.41
CA GLU A 126 19.16 13.01 22.37
C GLU A 126 18.04 12.54 23.31
N GLY A 127 17.50 11.36 23.03
CA GLY A 127 16.55 10.66 23.88
C GLY A 127 16.82 9.17 23.74
N GLU A 128 17.15 8.52 24.85
CA GLU A 128 17.26 7.07 24.95
C GLU A 128 15.87 6.45 24.71
N GLY A 129 15.58 6.20 23.44
CA GLY A 129 14.48 5.40 22.95
C GLY A 129 14.98 4.73 21.69
N ASP A 130 14.92 3.41 21.67
CA ASP A 130 15.14 2.55 20.51
C ASP A 130 14.43 3.11 19.28
N GLY A 131 15.19 3.84 18.46
CA GLY A 131 14.70 4.51 17.28
C GLY A 131 14.18 3.49 16.30
N GLU A 132 12.85 3.37 16.20
CA GLU A 132 12.24 3.05 14.91
C GLU A 132 10.73 3.30 14.83
N TRP A 133 9.92 3.24 15.90
CA TRP A 133 8.45 3.38 15.75
C TRP A 133 7.73 3.87 17.00
N ALA A 134 7.47 5.17 17.13
CA ALA A 134 6.48 5.65 18.09
C ALA A 134 5.06 5.56 17.47
N PHE A 135 4.21 4.70 18.03
CA PHE A 135 2.77 4.83 17.81
C PHE A 135 2.28 6.02 18.64
N PRO A 136 1.46 6.95 18.11
CA PRO A 136 0.77 7.90 18.98
C PRO A 136 -0.11 7.09 19.94
N GLU A 137 0.20 7.19 21.23
CA GLU A 137 -0.64 6.64 22.27
C GLU A 137 -2.06 7.17 22.10
N SER A 138 -3.03 6.27 22.19
CA SER A 138 -4.44 6.63 22.16
C SER A 138 -4.79 7.38 23.45
N GLY A 139 -4.84 8.70 23.36
CA GLY A 139 -5.46 9.63 24.31
C GLY A 139 -6.32 10.64 23.57
#